data_AF-A0AA36K8P7-F1
#
_entry.id   AF-A0AA36K8P7-F1
#
_cell.length_a   1.000
_cell.length_b   1.000
_cell.length_c   1.000
_cell.angle_alpha   90.00
_cell.angle_beta   90.00
_cell.angle_gamma   90.00
#
_symmetry.space_group_name_H-M   'P 1'
#
loop_
_entity.id
_entity.type
_entity.pdbx_description
1 polymer ?
#
loop_
_entity_poly.entity_id
_entity_poly.type
_entity_poly.pdbx_seq_one_letter_code
_entity_poly.pdbx_strand_id
1 'polypeptide(L)'
;MTLNAEFNLYSIGVILLAHFLFYLLFYGLLIIPFAYIISYFLARKSRLNLMSIFISGTAIWILISPIAHLFFVGSFPSPWWNIYKIYSFYLMILFTGFCYWLSLKWLSRKQIG
;
A
#
# COMPACT_ATOMS: atom_id res chain seq x y z
N MET A 1 -33.59 12.41 -1.58
CA MET A 1 -32.17 12.31 -1.20
C MET A 1 -31.38 13.18 -2.17
N THR A 2 -31.30 14.47 -1.89
CA THR A 2 -30.57 15.44 -2.71
C THR A 2 -29.09 15.29 -2.41
N LEU A 3 -28.41 14.46 -3.21
CA LEU A 3 -26.95 14.44 -3.22
C LEU A 3 -26.48 15.84 -3.66
N ASN A 4 -25.78 16.52 -2.76
CA ASN A 4 -25.21 17.84 -2.98
C ASN A 4 -24.48 17.87 -4.34
N ALA A 5 -24.77 18.84 -5.20
CA ALA A 5 -24.23 18.91 -6.57
C ALA A 5 -22.70 19.07 -6.63
N GLU A 6 -22.05 19.32 -5.49
CA GLU A 6 -20.60 19.36 -5.33
C GLU A 6 -19.96 17.96 -5.21
N PHE A 7 -20.74 16.94 -4.83
CA PHE A 7 -20.31 15.54 -4.77
C PHE A 7 -20.61 14.83 -6.11
N ASN A 8 -19.99 15.33 -7.19
CA ASN A 8 -20.06 14.63 -8.47
C ASN A 8 -19.33 13.27 -8.34
N LEU A 9 -19.97 12.18 -8.74
CA LEU A 9 -19.39 10.82 -8.76
C LEU A 9 -18.04 10.80 -9.51
N TYR A 10 -17.89 11.66 -10.51
CA TYR A 10 -16.62 11.89 -11.19
C TYR A 10 -15.52 12.39 -10.24
N SER A 11 -15.80 13.40 -9.39
CA SER A 11 -14.84 13.90 -8.39
C SER A 11 -14.48 12.82 -7.38
N ILE A 12 -15.44 11.99 -6.96
CA ILE A 12 -15.16 10.84 -6.08
C ILE A 12 -14.22 9.86 -6.77
N GLY A 13 -14.49 9.52 -8.04
CA GLY A 13 -13.65 8.64 -8.85
C GLY A 13 -12.22 9.20 -9.03
N VAL A 14 -12.09 10.49 -9.29
CA VAL A 14 -10.78 11.16 -9.43
C VAL A 14 -10.02 11.17 -8.10
N ILE A 15 -10.69 11.46 -6.97
CA ILE A 15 -10.06 11.43 -5.64
C ILE A 15 -9.58 10.02 -5.30
N LEU A 16 -10.40 9.00 -5.57
CA LEU A 16 -10.02 7.60 -5.38
C LEU A 16 -8.85 7.19 -6.27
N LEU A 17 -8.86 7.60 -7.54
CA LEU A 17 -7.78 7.31 -8.48
C LEU A 17 -6.48 8.01 -8.07
N ALA A 18 -6.54 9.28 -7.69
CA ALA A 18 -5.38 10.04 -7.23
C ALA A 18 -4.82 9.45 -5.93
N HIS A 19 -5.67 9.08 -4.97
CA HIS A 19 -5.26 8.37 -3.76
C HIS A 19 -4.62 7.03 -4.10
N PHE A 20 -5.21 6.25 -5.01
CA PHE A 20 -4.67 4.96 -5.44
C PHE A 20 -3.29 5.11 -6.10
N LEU A 21 -3.13 6.08 -7.01
CA LEU A 21 -1.86 6.35 -7.68
C LEU A 21 -0.78 6.86 -6.71
N PHE A 22 -1.15 7.74 -5.78
CA PHE A 22 -0.25 8.20 -4.73
C PHE A 22 0.22 7.03 -3.87
N TYR A 23 -0.72 6.18 -3.43
CA TYR A 23 -0.38 4.97 -2.69
C TYR A 23 0.48 4.03 -3.50
N LEU A 24 0.22 3.82 -4.79
CA LEU A 24 1.01 2.95 -5.66
C LEU A 24 2.45 3.46 -5.84
N LEU A 25 2.62 4.78 -6.03
CA LEU A 25 3.94 5.43 -6.16
C LEU A 25 4.72 5.36 -4.86
N PHE A 26 4.08 5.72 -3.74
CA PHE A 26 4.69 5.70 -2.42
C PHE A 26 4.98 4.26 -1.98
N TYR A 27 4.07 3.31 -2.29
CA TYR A 27 4.30 1.86 -2.16
C TYR A 27 5.56 1.48 -2.93
N GLY A 28 5.67 1.83 -4.21
CA GLY A 28 6.83 1.52 -5.02
C GLY A 28 8.12 2.02 -4.37
N LEU A 29 8.21 3.32 -4.07
CA LEU A 29 9.46 3.92 -3.60
C LEU A 29 9.95 3.34 -2.26
N LEU A 30 9.02 3.17 -1.30
CA LEU A 30 9.35 2.70 0.04
C LEU A 30 9.40 1.18 0.15
N ILE A 31 8.52 0.44 -0.52
CA ILE A 31 8.40 -1.01 -0.33
C ILE A 31 9.35 -1.77 -1.23
N ILE A 32 9.73 -1.27 -2.41
CA ILE A 32 10.68 -1.96 -3.30
C ILE A 32 11.98 -2.38 -2.60
N PRO A 33 12.74 -1.48 -1.93
CA PRO A 33 14.00 -1.87 -1.31
C PRO A 33 13.80 -2.90 -0.19
N PHE A 34 12.78 -2.72 0.65
CA PHE A 34 12.49 -3.65 1.75
C PHE A 34 11.94 -5.00 1.26
N ALA A 35 11.10 -5.00 0.22
CA ALA A 35 10.58 -6.21 -0.40
C ALA A 35 11.68 -7.00 -1.10
N TYR A 36 12.68 -6.32 -1.67
CA TYR A 36 13.84 -7.00 -2.22
C TYR A 36 14.70 -7.65 -1.14
N ILE A 37 14.97 -6.94 -0.03
CA ILE A 37 15.68 -7.48 1.13
C ILE A 37 14.93 -8.68 1.72
N ILE A 38 13.64 -8.53 2.00
CA ILE A 38 12.80 -9.59 2.56
C ILE A 38 12.72 -10.78 1.59
N SER A 39 12.58 -10.54 0.29
CA SER A 39 12.59 -11.60 -0.71
C SER A 39 13.93 -12.34 -0.79
N TYR A 40 15.05 -11.63 -0.63
CA TYR A 40 16.38 -12.23 -0.57
C TYR A 40 16.51 -13.16 0.64
N PHE A 41 16.04 -12.74 1.81
CA PHE A 41 16.05 -13.55 3.03
C PHE A 41 15.06 -14.73 2.98
N LEU A 42 13.83 -14.53 2.49
CA LEU A 42 12.79 -15.58 2.48
C LEU A 42 12.99 -16.64 1.38
N ALA A 43 13.35 -16.23 0.17
CA ALA A 43 13.32 -17.10 -0.99
C ALA A 43 14.70 -17.46 -1.53
N ARG A 44 15.79 -16.88 -0.98
CA ARG A 44 17.16 -16.98 -1.51
C ARG A 44 17.28 -16.64 -3.00
N LYS A 45 16.26 -15.96 -3.55
CA LYS A 45 16.07 -15.60 -4.95
C LYS A 45 15.79 -14.11 -4.99
N SER A 46 16.50 -13.38 -5.84
CA SER A 46 16.35 -11.94 -6.03
C SER A 46 15.10 -11.54 -6.84
N ARG A 47 14.06 -12.39 -6.80
CA ARG A 47 12.78 -12.17 -7.48
C ARG A 47 11.70 -11.83 -6.48
N LEU A 48 11.22 -10.59 -6.56
CA LEU A 48 10.00 -10.13 -5.90
C LEU A 48 8.83 -11.08 -6.21
N ASN A 49 8.26 -11.67 -5.17
CA ASN A 49 7.08 -12.51 -5.27
C ASN A 49 5.92 -11.86 -4.50
N LEU A 50 4.69 -12.29 -4.77
CA LEU A 50 3.50 -11.65 -4.21
C LEU A 50 3.51 -11.68 -2.66
N MET A 51 3.99 -12.78 -2.07
CA MET A 51 4.08 -12.92 -0.62
C MET A 51 5.11 -11.97 -0.02
N SER A 52 6.29 -11.81 -0.62
CA SER A 52 7.28 -10.85 -0.14
C SER A 52 6.77 -9.42 -0.24
N ILE A 53 6.05 -9.06 -1.30
CA ILE A 53 5.40 -7.75 -1.44
C ILE A 53 4.41 -7.49 -0.28
N PHE A 54 3.55 -8.46 0.05
CA PHE A 54 2.58 -8.31 1.14
C PHE A 54 3.22 -8.25 2.52
N ILE A 55 4.20 -9.10 2.79
CA ILE A 55 4.92 -9.12 4.08
C ILE A 55 5.63 -7.79 4.29
N SER A 56 6.33 -7.29 3.27
CA SER A 56 7.06 -6.03 3.35
C SER A 56 6.12 -4.82 3.47
N GLY A 57 5.02 -4.80 2.72
CA GLY A 57 4.01 -3.74 2.84
C GLY A 57 3.38 -3.69 4.23
N THR A 58 3.08 -4.86 4.80
CA THR A 58 2.55 -4.97 6.17
C THR A 58 3.60 -4.54 7.22
N ALA A 59 4.85 -4.96 7.07
CA ALA A 59 5.94 -4.59 7.98
C ALA A 59 6.19 -3.07 8.00
N ILE A 60 6.28 -2.46 6.82
CA ILE A 60 6.45 -1.00 6.68
C ILE A 60 5.25 -0.27 7.29
N TRP A 61 4.04 -0.76 7.07
CA TRP A 61 2.84 -0.19 7.68
C TRP A 61 2.91 -0.23 9.21
N ILE A 62 3.25 -1.37 9.80
CA ILE A 62 3.39 -1.51 11.25
C ILE A 62 4.40 -0.50 11.82
N LEU A 63 5.50 -0.26 11.11
CA LEU A 63 6.54 0.68 11.55
C LEU A 63 6.13 2.15 11.41
N ILE A 64 5.46 2.51 10.31
CA ILE A 64 5.14 3.91 10.00
C ILE A 64 3.84 4.36 10.68
N SER A 65 2.87 3.46 10.90
CA SER A 65 1.54 3.83 11.44
C SER A 65 1.59 4.59 12.77
N PRO A 66 2.42 4.20 13.77
CA PRO A 66 2.57 4.96 15.00
C PRO A 66 3.09 6.39 14.76
N ILE A 67 4.09 6.53 13.88
CA ILE A 67 4.72 7.82 13.54
C ILE A 67 3.72 8.72 12.80
N ALA A 68 3.02 8.16 11.82
CA ALA A 68 1.99 8.87 11.07
C ALA A 68 0.85 9.33 12.00
N HIS A 69 0.37 8.45 12.89
CA HIS A 69 -0.66 8.80 13.85
C HIS A 69 -0.22 9.91 14.79
N LEU A 70 1.02 9.88 15.29
CA LEU A 70 1.58 10.98 16.09
C LEU A 70 1.66 12.29 15.30
N PHE A 71 2.09 12.25 14.04
CA PHE A 71 2.26 13.46 13.23
C PHE A 71 0.91 14.13 12.90
N PHE A 72 -0.10 13.33 12.56
CA PHE A 72 -1.41 13.86 12.16
C PHE A 72 -2.37 14.11 13.32
N VAL A 73 -2.34 13.30 14.38
CA VAL A 73 -3.29 13.37 15.52
C VAL A 73 -2.66 13.99 16.76
N GLY A 74 -1.32 14.08 16.82
CA GLY A 74 -0.59 14.67 17.95
C GLY A 74 -0.53 13.78 19.20
N SER A 75 -1.10 12.58 19.17
CA SER A 75 -1.15 11.68 20.32
C SER A 75 -1.32 10.22 19.90
N PHE A 76 -1.05 9.28 20.80
CA PHE A 76 -1.37 7.86 20.60
C PHE A 76 -2.79 7.57 21.08
N PRO A 77 -3.55 6.72 20.38
CA PRO A 77 -4.83 6.27 20.90
C PRO A 77 -4.60 5.41 22.14
N SER A 78 -5.57 5.39 23.07
CA SER A 78 -5.57 4.47 24.20
C SER A 78 -6.64 3.41 23.98
N PRO A 79 -6.29 2.12 23.88
CA PRO A 79 -4.94 1.57 23.85
C PRO A 79 -4.21 1.77 22.50
N TRP A 80 -2.88 1.83 22.52
CA TRP A 80 -2.05 2.20 21.35
C TRP A 80 -2.18 1.23 20.17
N TRP A 81 -2.52 -0.03 20.42
CA TRP A 81 -2.74 -1.02 19.37
C TRP A 81 -4.02 -0.81 18.55
N ASN A 82 -4.90 0.15 18.94
CA ASN A 82 -6.08 0.48 18.14
C ASN A 82 -5.74 1.06 16.75
N ILE A 83 -4.53 1.58 16.55
CA ILE A 83 -4.06 2.04 15.23
C ILE A 83 -4.13 0.91 14.19
N TYR A 84 -3.91 -0.33 14.62
CA TYR A 84 -3.88 -1.51 13.75
C TYR A 84 -5.25 -2.16 13.57
N LYS A 85 -6.33 -1.63 14.16
CA LYS A 85 -7.68 -2.21 13.97
C LYS A 85 -8.39 -1.72 12.71
N ILE A 86 -7.75 -0.82 11.96
CA ILE A 86 -8.34 -0.25 10.76
C ILE A 86 -8.17 -1.24 9.59
N TYR A 87 -9.15 -2.13 9.43
CA TYR A 87 -9.18 -3.18 8.41
C TYR A 87 -9.01 -2.65 6.97
N SER A 88 -9.49 -1.44 6.70
CA SER A 88 -9.37 -0.78 5.40
C SER A 88 -7.92 -0.64 4.94
N PHE A 89 -6.96 -0.46 5.86
CA PHE A 89 -5.55 -0.40 5.49
C PHE A 89 -5.03 -1.74 4.98
N TYR A 90 -5.33 -2.85 5.67
CA TYR A 90 -4.90 -4.17 5.22
C TYR A 90 -5.48 -4.53 3.85
N LEU A 91 -6.75 -4.20 3.60
CA LEU A 91 -7.37 -4.39 2.29
C LEU A 91 -6.66 -3.57 1.20
N MET A 92 -6.30 -2.32 1.50
CA MET A 92 -5.57 -1.47 0.57
C MET A 92 -4.15 -1.97 0.29
N ILE A 93 -3.45 -2.49 1.31
CA ILE A 93 -2.13 -3.13 1.17
C ILE A 93 -2.23 -4.35 0.24
N LEU A 94 -3.23 -5.20 0.46
CA LEU A 94 -3.46 -6.40 -0.37
C LEU A 94 -3.79 -6.02 -1.81
N PHE A 95 -4.71 -5.06 -2.00
CA PHE A 95 -5.11 -4.60 -3.32
C PHE A 95 -3.94 -3.96 -4.07
N THR A 96 -3.25 -3.01 -3.44
CA THR A 96 -2.11 -2.28 -4.04
C THR A 96 -0.95 -3.22 -4.34
N GLY A 97 -0.62 -4.14 -3.41
CA GLY A 97 0.41 -5.14 -3.62
C GLY A 97 0.08 -6.11 -4.76
N PHE A 98 -1.20 -6.48 -4.91
CA PHE A 98 -1.66 -7.31 -6.02
C PHE A 98 -1.57 -6.58 -7.37
N CYS A 99 -2.06 -5.34 -7.45
CA CYS A 99 -1.94 -4.49 -8.64
C CYS A 99 -0.47 -4.28 -9.05
N TYR A 100 0.40 -4.05 -8.07
CA TYR A 100 1.83 -3.89 -8.30
C TYR A 100 2.46 -5.18 -8.85
N TRP A 101 2.16 -6.34 -8.24
CA TRP A 101 2.64 -7.62 -8.73
C TRP A 101 2.16 -7.94 -10.16
N LEU A 102 0.90 -7.64 -10.47
CA LEU A 102 0.37 -7.77 -11.83
C LEU A 102 1.11 -6.87 -12.82
N SER A 103 1.37 -5.62 -12.44
CA SER A 103 2.13 -4.66 -13.26
C SER A 103 3.54 -5.17 -13.54
N LEU A 104 4.24 -5.69 -12.51
CA LEU A 104 5.55 -6.33 -12.68
C LEU A 104 5.51 -7.53 -13.62
N LYS A 105 4.48 -8.38 -13.51
CA LYS A 105 4.29 -9.53 -14.40
C LYS A 105 4.01 -9.12 -15.84
N TRP A 106 3.28 -8.03 -16.04
CA TRP A 106 3.00 -7.47 -17.36
C TRP A 106 4.25 -6.88 -18.01
N LEU A 107 5.03 -6.07 -17.26
CA LEU A 107 6.30 -5.51 -17.72
C LEU A 107 7.33 -6.61 -18.04
N SER A 108 7.44 -7.63 -17.17
CA SER A 108 8.33 -8.78 -17.41
C SER A 108 7.97 -9.57 -18.67
N ARG A 109 6.70 -9.59 -19.08
CA ARG A 109 6.28 -10.22 -20.34
C ARG A 109 6.64 -9.37 -21.55
N LYS A 110 6.56 -8.03 -21.42
CA LYS A 110 6.93 -7.09 -22.49
C LYS A 110 8.44 -7.01 -22.77
N GLN A 111 9.31 -7.38 -21.83
CA GLN A 111 10.76 -7.42 -22.08
C GLN A 111 11.24 -8.68 -22.83
N ILE A 112 10.36 -9.66 -23.05
CA ILE A 112 10.69 -10.96 -23.67
C ILE A 112 10.06 -11.10 -25.08
N GLY A 113 9.26 -10.12 -25.52
CA GLY A 113 8.73 -10.02 -26.88
C GLY A 113 9.33 -8.82 -27.59
#